data_AF-A0A077HGQ6-F1
#
_entry.id   AF-A0A077HGQ6-F1
#
_cell.length_a   1.000
_cell.length_b   1.000
_cell.length_c   1.000
_cell.angle_alpha   90.00
_cell.angle_beta   90.00
_cell.angle_gamma   90.00
#
_symmetry.space_group_name_H-M   'P 1'
#
loop_
_entity.id
_entity.type
_entity.pdbx_description
1 polymer ?
#
loop_
_entity_poly.entity_id
_entity_poly.type
_entity_poly.pdbx_seq_one_letter_code
_entity_poly.pdbx_strand_id
1 'polypeptide(L)'
;MVEPRKQMRGDAMRSLLPMVKYSNNAVPAELRHLISLRASFLNDCKACIATHRRDARGDGMEEARILAAEDWTSHEDEFADDERAVLALTDAVTHIDGYASVPDEVWDAAVSHFGEGGTLNLLVSICAINTFNRVSIATRTDPEGVKGTTAFDLDFER
;
A
#
# COMPACT_ATOMS: atom_id res chain seq x y z
N MET A 1 1.29 -13.30 21.70
CA MET A 1 1.13 -13.42 20.24
C MET A 1 -0.25 -13.96 19.94
N VAL A 2 -0.92 -13.48 18.89
CA VAL A 2 -2.25 -13.94 18.53
C VAL A 2 -2.12 -15.08 17.51
N GLU A 3 -2.66 -16.26 17.82
CA GLU A 3 -2.54 -17.44 16.96
C GLU A 3 -3.09 -17.19 15.53
N PRO A 4 -2.35 -17.60 14.47
CA PRO A 4 -2.79 -17.52 13.09
C PRO A 4 -4.08 -18.30 12.86
N ARG A 5 -4.94 -17.81 11.95
CA ARG A 5 -6.12 -18.55 11.50
C ARG A 5 -5.80 -19.36 10.25
N LYS A 6 -6.76 -20.17 9.81
CA LYS A 6 -6.68 -20.86 8.52
C LYS A 6 -6.50 -19.83 7.41
N GLN A 7 -5.39 -19.95 6.67
CA GLN A 7 -5.08 -19.06 5.56
C GLN A 7 -6.01 -19.34 4.36
N MET A 8 -6.13 -18.36 3.45
CA MET A 8 -6.94 -18.53 2.24
C MET A 8 -6.49 -19.74 1.43
N ARG A 9 -7.46 -20.51 0.92
CA ARG A 9 -7.19 -21.57 -0.05
C ARG A 9 -6.61 -20.96 -1.32
N GLY A 10 -5.78 -21.73 -2.03
CA GLY A 10 -5.07 -21.22 -3.21
C GLY A 10 -6.00 -20.73 -4.34
N ASP A 11 -7.17 -21.33 -4.52
CA ASP A 11 -8.18 -20.88 -5.48
C ASP A 11 -8.77 -19.51 -5.10
N ALA A 12 -9.11 -19.33 -3.82
CA ALA A 12 -9.61 -18.05 -3.31
C ALA A 12 -8.54 -16.94 -3.33
N MET A 13 -7.28 -17.27 -3.04
CA MET A 13 -6.19 -16.28 -3.17
C MET A 13 -5.99 -15.89 -4.64
N ARG A 14 -6.02 -16.85 -5.57
CA ARG A 14 -5.87 -16.58 -7.01
C ARG A 14 -6.96 -15.69 -7.58
N SER A 15 -8.17 -15.66 -7.00
CA SER A 15 -9.24 -14.76 -7.48
C SER A 15 -8.95 -13.28 -7.19
N LEU A 16 -8.03 -12.96 -6.28
CA LEU A 16 -7.64 -11.59 -5.94
C LEU A 16 -6.47 -11.06 -6.80
N LEU A 17 -5.63 -11.96 -7.33
CA LEU A 17 -4.44 -11.62 -8.11
C LEU A 17 -4.68 -10.79 -9.40
N PRO A 18 -5.84 -10.84 -10.08
CA PRO A 18 -6.05 -10.01 -11.27
C PRO A 18 -5.90 -8.51 -11.02
N MET A 19 -6.29 -8.00 -9.84
CA MET A 19 -6.12 -6.58 -9.49
C MET A 19 -4.64 -6.21 -9.37
N VAL A 20 -3.85 -7.07 -8.72
CA VAL A 20 -2.39 -6.90 -8.60
C VAL A 20 -1.74 -6.95 -9.98
N LYS A 21 -2.11 -7.93 -10.82
CA LYS A 21 -1.59 -8.04 -12.19
C LYS A 21 -1.90 -6.79 -13.01
N TYR A 22 -3.10 -6.25 -12.89
CA TYR A 22 -3.47 -5.01 -13.55
C TYR A 22 -2.60 -3.85 -13.07
N SER A 23 -2.53 -3.63 -11.74
CA SER A 23 -1.70 -2.58 -11.14
C SER A 23 -0.25 -2.67 -11.61
N ASN A 24 0.36 -3.86 -11.59
CA ASN A 24 1.75 -4.06 -12.03
C ASN A 24 2.02 -3.65 -13.48
N ASN A 25 1.01 -3.70 -14.35
CA ASN A 25 1.13 -3.30 -15.75
C ASN A 25 0.79 -1.83 -15.99
N ALA A 26 -0.04 -1.24 -15.14
CA ALA A 26 -0.65 0.07 -15.36
C ALA A 26 -0.03 1.18 -14.50
N VAL A 27 0.67 0.84 -13.41
CA VAL A 27 1.25 1.77 -12.45
C VAL A 27 2.77 1.50 -12.28
N PRO A 28 3.62 2.53 -12.40
CA PRO A 28 5.06 2.42 -12.15
C PRO A 28 5.37 1.79 -10.79
N ALA A 29 6.47 1.02 -10.70
CA ALA A 29 6.84 0.30 -9.49
C ALA A 29 7.01 1.20 -8.26
N GLU A 30 7.67 2.34 -8.44
CA GLU A 30 7.90 3.34 -7.38
C GLU A 30 6.58 3.80 -6.73
N LEU A 31 5.59 4.18 -7.55
CA LEU A 31 4.27 4.59 -7.05
C LEU A 31 3.50 3.43 -6.39
N ARG A 32 3.65 2.20 -6.91
CA ARG A 32 3.05 1.02 -6.28
C ARG A 32 3.61 0.77 -4.88
N HIS A 33 4.91 1.00 -4.68
CA HIS A 33 5.54 0.88 -3.36
C HIS A 33 5.00 1.92 -2.38
N LEU A 34 4.90 3.19 -2.79
CA LEU A 34 4.30 4.25 -1.98
C LEU A 34 2.86 3.91 -1.54
N ILE A 35 2.01 3.51 -2.50
CA ILE A 35 0.62 3.10 -2.25
C ILE A 35 0.58 1.94 -1.25
N SER A 36 1.42 0.93 -1.47
CA SER A 36 1.33 -0.32 -0.72
C SER A 36 1.85 -0.17 0.72
N LEU A 37 2.93 0.59 0.90
CA LEU A 37 3.47 0.96 2.21
C LEU A 37 2.45 1.79 2.99
N ARG A 38 1.97 2.90 2.41
CA ARG A 38 1.08 3.82 3.12
C ARG A 38 -0.26 3.19 3.49
N ALA A 39 -0.93 2.50 2.56
CA ALA A 39 -2.20 1.85 2.86
C ALA A 39 -2.05 0.74 3.92
N SER A 40 -0.94 -0.02 3.87
CA SER A 40 -0.68 -1.08 4.85
C SER A 40 -0.37 -0.52 6.25
N PHE A 41 0.34 0.61 6.31
CA PHE A 41 0.62 1.35 7.53
C PHE A 41 -0.67 1.87 8.17
N LEU A 42 -1.51 2.59 7.41
CA LEU A 42 -2.80 3.10 7.89
C LEU A 42 -3.72 2.00 8.44
N ASN A 43 -3.70 0.81 7.81
CA ASN A 43 -4.52 -0.32 8.22
C ASN A 43 -3.88 -1.18 9.34
N ASP A 44 -2.68 -0.86 9.82
CA ASP A 44 -1.89 -1.67 10.76
C ASP A 44 -1.74 -3.16 10.31
N CYS A 45 -1.55 -3.38 9.00
CA CYS A 45 -1.30 -4.73 8.48
C CYS A 45 0.19 -5.10 8.55
N LYS A 46 0.67 -5.56 9.72
CA LYS A 46 2.10 -5.92 9.93
C LYS A 46 2.68 -6.88 8.89
N ALA A 47 1.94 -7.91 8.49
CA ALA A 47 2.40 -8.83 7.44
C ALA A 47 2.53 -8.16 6.06
N CYS A 48 1.64 -7.20 5.75
CA CYS A 48 1.68 -6.44 4.52
C CYS A 48 2.81 -5.40 4.55
N ILE A 49 3.02 -4.72 5.68
CA ILE A 49 4.16 -3.82 5.91
C ILE A 49 5.46 -4.58 5.67
N ALA A 50 5.67 -5.72 6.34
CA ALA A 50 6.88 -6.52 6.15
C ALA A 50 7.08 -6.99 4.69
N THR A 51 5.99 -7.35 4.01
CA THR A 51 6.01 -7.71 2.58
C THR A 51 6.47 -6.54 1.72
N HIS A 52 5.88 -5.36 1.91
CA HIS A 52 6.13 -4.20 1.04
C HIS A 52 7.42 -3.45 1.37
N ARG A 53 7.88 -3.45 2.62
CA ARG A 53 9.24 -3.00 2.98
C ARG A 53 10.30 -3.84 2.26
N ARG A 54 10.18 -5.17 2.34
CA ARG A 54 11.08 -6.09 1.66
C ARG A 54 11.07 -5.87 0.15
N ASP A 55 9.88 -5.76 -0.45
CA ASP A 55 9.75 -5.61 -1.90
C ASP A 55 10.31 -4.26 -2.38
N ALA A 56 10.00 -3.17 -1.69
CA ALA A 56 10.53 -1.85 -2.01
C ALA A 56 12.07 -1.81 -1.90
N ARG A 57 12.64 -2.41 -0.85
CA ARG A 57 14.08 -2.55 -0.67
C ARG A 57 14.71 -3.43 -1.75
N GLY A 58 14.01 -4.51 -2.15
CA GLY A 58 14.41 -5.38 -3.25
C GLY A 58 14.49 -4.66 -4.60
N ASP A 59 13.64 -3.66 -4.80
CA ASP A 59 13.62 -2.79 -5.98
C ASP A 59 14.53 -1.55 -5.83
N GLY A 60 15.28 -1.43 -4.73
CA GLY A 60 16.30 -0.40 -4.53
C GLY A 60 15.84 0.86 -3.78
N MET A 61 14.65 0.85 -3.16
CA MET A 61 14.22 1.95 -2.30
C MET A 61 14.97 1.91 -0.96
N GLU A 62 15.53 3.05 -0.56
CA GLU A 62 16.27 3.20 0.70
C GLU A 62 15.35 3.04 1.93
N GLU A 63 15.86 2.46 3.02
CA GLU A 63 15.10 2.22 4.25
C GLU A 63 14.47 3.50 4.84
N ALA A 64 15.20 4.61 4.80
CA ALA A 64 14.69 5.91 5.26
C ALA A 64 13.48 6.37 4.44
N ARG A 65 13.52 6.17 3.11
CA ARG A 65 12.44 6.53 2.20
C ARG A 65 11.20 5.66 2.42
N ILE A 66 11.40 4.38 2.71
CA ILE A 66 10.33 3.44 3.07
C ILE A 66 9.60 3.91 4.32
N LEU A 67 10.33 4.26 5.39
CA LEU A 67 9.73 4.78 6.63
C LEU A 67 9.05 6.14 6.41
N ALA A 68 9.66 7.02 5.61
CA ALA A 68 9.05 8.28 5.24
C ALA A 68 7.71 8.08 4.50
N ALA A 69 7.59 7.07 3.62
CA ALA A 69 6.35 6.77 2.91
C ALA A 69 5.23 6.26 3.84
N GLU A 70 5.60 5.55 4.89
CA GLU A 70 4.66 5.08 5.91
C GLU A 70 4.06 6.25 6.69
N ASP A 71 4.86 7.25 7.08
CA ASP A 71 4.44 8.48 7.77
C ASP A 71 4.60 9.76 6.92
N TRP A 72 4.14 9.71 5.67
CA TRP A 72 4.47 10.74 4.67
C TRP A 72 4.09 12.17 5.04
N THR A 73 3.05 12.37 5.87
CA THR A 73 2.61 13.69 6.35
C THR A 73 3.65 14.37 7.24
N SER A 74 4.53 13.61 7.90
CA SER A 74 5.66 14.16 8.65
C SER A 74 6.88 14.44 7.77
N HIS A 75 6.84 13.99 6.51
CA HIS A 75 7.95 13.98 5.56
C HIS A 75 7.58 14.60 4.20
N GLU A 76 6.56 15.48 4.14
CA GLU A 76 5.99 15.96 2.87
C GLU A 76 7.04 16.57 1.92
N ASP A 77 8.03 17.28 2.47
CA ASP A 77 9.13 17.92 1.72
C ASP A 77 10.08 16.92 1.04
N GLU A 78 10.02 15.63 1.39
CA GLU A 78 10.83 14.57 0.79
C GLU A 78 10.18 13.93 -0.45
N PHE A 79 8.92 14.25 -0.74
CA PHE A 79 8.16 13.71 -1.87
C PHE A 79 8.00 14.77 -2.96
N ALA A 80 8.00 14.35 -4.22
CA ALA A 80 7.59 15.20 -5.34
C ALA A 80 6.07 15.44 -5.32
N ASP A 81 5.61 16.47 -6.05
CA ASP A 81 4.18 16.86 -6.07
C ASP A 81 3.26 15.72 -6.54
N ASP A 82 3.70 14.94 -7.52
CA ASP A 82 2.97 13.79 -8.05
C ASP A 82 2.93 12.62 -7.04
N GLU A 83 4.04 12.36 -6.35
CA GLU A 83 4.09 11.38 -5.25
C GLU A 83 3.17 11.77 -4.08
N ARG A 84 3.15 13.06 -3.69
CA ARG A 84 2.22 13.56 -2.66
C ARG A 84 0.77 13.39 -3.08
N ALA A 85 0.44 13.63 -4.36
CA ALA A 85 -0.90 13.38 -4.88
C ALA A 85 -1.29 11.88 -4.79
N VAL A 86 -0.36 10.96 -5.06
CA VAL A 86 -0.58 9.51 -4.90
C VAL A 86 -0.81 9.13 -3.42
N LEU A 87 0.00 9.67 -2.51
CA LEU A 87 -0.11 9.39 -1.07
C LEU A 87 -1.40 9.96 -0.48
N ALA A 88 -1.75 11.20 -0.82
CA ALA A 88 -3.01 11.82 -0.41
C ALA A 88 -4.23 11.03 -0.92
N LEU A 89 -4.21 10.61 -2.18
CA LEU A 89 -5.27 9.75 -2.73
C LEU A 89 -5.31 8.38 -2.02
N THR A 90 -4.14 7.83 -1.66
CA THR A 90 -4.04 6.56 -0.92
C THR A 90 -4.70 6.68 0.46
N ASP A 91 -4.44 7.77 1.18
CA ASP A 91 -5.04 8.04 2.49
C ASP A 91 -6.56 8.16 2.38
N ALA A 92 -7.03 9.00 1.46
CA ALA A 92 -8.43 9.30 1.22
C ALA A 92 -9.25 8.06 0.81
N VAL A 93 -8.70 7.21 -0.07
CA VAL A 93 -9.38 5.98 -0.50
C VAL A 93 -9.33 4.89 0.58
N THR A 94 -8.26 4.85 1.38
CA THR A 94 -8.11 3.86 2.45
C THR A 94 -9.05 4.15 3.62
N HIS A 95 -9.23 5.43 3.98
CA HIS A 95 -10.14 5.86 5.03
C HIS A 95 -11.57 6.06 4.49
N ILE A 96 -12.48 5.17 4.87
CA ILE A 96 -13.85 5.20 4.36
C ILE A 96 -14.76 6.02 5.29
N ASP A 97 -15.21 7.17 4.80
CA ASP A 97 -16.24 8.04 5.39
C ASP A 97 -17.32 8.44 4.36
N GLY A 98 -17.78 7.45 3.59
CA GLY A 98 -18.83 7.64 2.57
C GLY A 98 -18.44 8.65 1.48
N TYR A 99 -19.34 9.57 1.12
CA TYR A 99 -19.06 10.59 0.11
C TYR A 99 -17.95 11.58 0.52
N ALA A 100 -17.60 11.67 1.81
CA ALA A 100 -16.54 12.55 2.29
C ALA A 100 -15.14 11.90 2.21
N SER A 101 -15.03 10.61 1.87
CA SER A 101 -13.76 9.87 1.88
C SER A 101 -12.70 10.51 0.97
N VAL A 102 -13.11 10.94 -0.22
CA VAL A 102 -12.21 11.51 -1.24
C VAL A 102 -12.70 12.91 -1.60
N PRO A 103 -12.14 13.97 -0.99
CA PRO A 103 -12.43 15.35 -1.36
C PRO A 103 -12.06 15.64 -2.81
N ASP A 104 -12.80 16.54 -3.47
CA ASP A 104 -12.58 16.93 -4.86
C ASP A 104 -11.14 17.43 -5.08
N GLU A 105 -10.56 18.17 -4.14
CA GLU A 105 -9.17 18.65 -4.22
C GLU A 105 -8.13 17.52 -4.29
N VAL A 106 -8.36 16.39 -3.60
CA VAL A 106 -7.47 15.23 -3.63
C VAL A 106 -7.61 14.50 -4.95
N TRP A 107 -8.85 14.36 -5.44
CA TRP A 107 -9.13 13.76 -6.74
C TRP A 107 -8.53 14.58 -7.88
N ASP A 108 -8.79 15.88 -7.90
CA ASP A 108 -8.34 16.82 -8.92
C ASP A 108 -6.81 16.94 -8.95
N ALA A 109 -6.14 16.90 -7.80
CA ALA A 109 -4.68 16.85 -7.73
C ALA A 109 -4.14 15.60 -8.42
N ALA A 110 -4.69 14.41 -8.15
CA ALA A 110 -4.28 13.19 -8.82
C ALA A 110 -4.55 13.27 -10.34
N VAL A 111 -5.72 13.77 -10.76
CA VAL A 111 -6.06 13.95 -12.18
C VAL A 111 -5.10 14.94 -12.85
N SER A 112 -4.66 16.00 -12.17
CA SER A 112 -3.71 16.97 -12.72
C SER A 112 -2.35 16.34 -13.05
N HIS A 113 -1.89 15.37 -12.24
CA HIS A 113 -0.60 14.70 -12.46
C HIS A 113 -0.69 13.48 -13.38
N PHE A 114 -1.77 12.70 -13.30
CA PHE A 114 -1.87 11.39 -13.95
C PHE A 114 -2.95 11.29 -15.03
N GLY A 115 -3.78 12.33 -15.16
CA GLY A 115 -5.00 12.30 -15.97
C GLY A 115 -6.05 11.33 -15.41
N GLU A 116 -7.27 11.40 -15.94
CA GLU A 116 -8.38 10.53 -15.53
C GLU A 116 -8.02 9.04 -15.55
N GLY A 117 -7.42 8.57 -16.65
CA GLY A 117 -7.02 7.17 -16.79
C GLY A 117 -5.94 6.74 -15.80
N GLY A 118 -4.97 7.60 -15.54
CA GLY A 118 -3.91 7.32 -14.57
C GLY A 118 -4.44 7.30 -13.13
N THR A 119 -5.30 8.24 -12.75
CA THR A 119 -5.98 8.27 -11.44
C THR A 119 -6.80 7.00 -11.21
N LEU A 120 -7.52 6.52 -12.22
CA LEU A 120 -8.26 5.26 -12.13
C LEU A 120 -7.33 4.03 -11.99
N ASN A 121 -6.14 4.04 -12.62
CA ASN A 121 -5.15 2.99 -12.42
C ASN A 121 -4.62 2.97 -10.98
N LEU A 122 -4.33 4.16 -10.41
CA LEU A 122 -3.93 4.31 -9.02
C LEU A 122 -5.03 3.79 -8.07
N LEU A 123 -6.29 4.14 -8.33
CA LEU A 123 -7.45 3.67 -7.56
C LEU A 123 -7.52 2.13 -7.52
N VAL A 124 -7.31 1.44 -8.65
CA VAL A 124 -7.25 -0.03 -8.67
C VAL A 124 -6.12 -0.56 -7.80
N SER A 125 -4.95 0.09 -7.82
CA SER A 125 -3.81 -0.29 -6.99
C SER A 125 -4.10 -0.12 -5.50
N ILE A 126 -4.70 1.01 -5.10
CA ILE A 126 -5.07 1.28 -3.70
C ILE A 126 -6.13 0.28 -3.21
N CYS A 127 -7.15 -0.01 -4.03
CA CYS A 127 -8.16 -1.01 -3.73
C CYS A 127 -7.57 -2.42 -3.61
N ALA A 128 -6.57 -2.75 -4.44
CA ALA A 128 -5.89 -4.04 -4.39
C ALA A 128 -5.20 -4.21 -3.03
N ILE A 129 -4.33 -3.28 -2.62
CA ILE A 129 -3.63 -3.42 -1.32
C ILE A 129 -4.61 -3.44 -0.15
N ASN A 130 -5.66 -2.61 -0.19
CA ASN A 130 -6.71 -2.60 0.83
C ASN A 130 -7.42 -3.95 0.97
N THR A 131 -7.58 -4.68 -0.13
CA THR A 131 -8.13 -6.05 -0.13
C THR A 131 -7.18 -7.01 0.58
N PHE A 132 -5.88 -6.95 0.28
CA PHE A 132 -4.87 -7.82 0.92
C PHE A 132 -4.68 -7.49 2.40
N ASN A 133 -4.70 -6.22 2.80
CA ASN A 133 -4.68 -5.82 4.21
C ASN A 133 -5.83 -6.48 4.98
N ARG A 134 -7.06 -6.38 4.45
CA ARG A 134 -8.25 -7.00 5.05
C ARG A 134 -8.10 -8.51 5.19
N VAL A 135 -7.61 -9.18 4.14
CA VAL A 135 -7.35 -10.63 4.17
C VAL A 135 -6.34 -10.97 5.26
N SER A 136 -5.14 -10.38 5.23
CA SER A 136 -4.04 -10.72 6.13
C SER A 136 -4.37 -10.42 7.60
N ILE A 137 -5.06 -9.32 7.88
CA ILE A 137 -5.55 -8.99 9.22
C ILE A 137 -6.60 -10.02 9.66
N ALA A 138 -7.59 -10.31 8.82
CA ALA A 138 -8.66 -11.25 9.16
C ALA A 138 -8.14 -12.68 9.35
N THR A 139 -7.10 -13.09 8.63
CA THR A 139 -6.46 -14.41 8.77
C THR A 139 -5.32 -14.44 9.78
N ARG A 140 -4.97 -13.29 10.38
CA ARG A 140 -3.84 -13.15 11.32
C ARG A 140 -2.56 -13.74 10.72
N THR A 141 -2.27 -13.34 9.49
CA THR A 141 -1.05 -13.76 8.80
C THR A 141 0.16 -13.32 9.61
N ASP A 142 1.06 -14.25 9.88
CA ASP A 142 2.27 -14.02 10.65
C ASP A 142 3.29 -13.23 9.80
N PRO A 143 3.72 -12.02 10.22
CA PRO A 143 4.76 -11.27 9.51
C PRO A 143 6.10 -12.02 9.44
N GLU A 144 6.45 -12.83 10.45
CA GLU A 144 7.70 -13.62 10.43
C GLU A 144 7.65 -14.75 9.39
N GLY A 145 6.45 -15.14 8.95
CA GLY A 145 6.24 -16.11 7.87
C GLY A 145 6.51 -15.55 6.47
N VAL A 146 6.72 -14.23 6.34
CA VAL A 146 7.01 -13.57 5.06
C VAL A 146 8.46 -13.87 4.65
N LYS A 147 8.64 -14.65 3.59
CA LYS A 147 9.99 -15.06 3.14
C LYS A 147 10.83 -13.87 2.65
N GLY A 148 12.11 -13.88 3.00
CA GLY A 148 13.10 -12.91 2.51
C GLY A 148 13.10 -11.57 3.22
N THR A 149 12.32 -11.43 4.30
CA THR A 149 12.37 -10.27 5.20
C THR A 149 13.68 -10.23 5.99
N THR A 150 14.04 -9.03 6.40
CA THR A 150 15.16 -8.70 7.28
C THR A 150 14.64 -8.17 8.61
N ALA A 151 15.54 -7.87 9.55
CA ALA A 151 15.18 -7.22 10.81
C ALA A 151 14.49 -5.86 10.60
N PHE A 152 14.91 -5.09 9.58
CA PHE A 152 14.25 -3.84 9.21
C PHE A 152 12.79 -4.04 8.80
N ASP A 153 12.53 -5.04 7.96
CA ASP A 153 11.19 -5.32 7.43
C ASP A 153 10.21 -5.74 8.55
N LEU A 154 10.73 -6.25 9.68
CA LEU A 154 9.96 -6.74 10.83
C LEU A 154 9.94 -5.77 12.03
N ASP A 155 10.52 -4.58 11.89
CA ASP A 155 10.59 -3.60 12.98
C ASP A 155 9.35 -2.68 13.00
N PHE A 156 8.35 -3.03 13.81
CA PHE A 156 7.07 -2.31 13.89
C PHE A 156 6.99 -1.31 15.05
N GLU A 157 8.08 -1.09 15.79
CA GLU A 157 8.09 -0.27 17.01
C GLU A 157 8.73 1.12 16.80
N ARG A 158 9.14 1.43 15.57
CA ARG A 158 9.76 2.72 15.21
C ARG A 158 8.75 3.81 14.94
#